data_AF-A0A812Q0R3-F1
#
_entry.id   AF-A0A812Q0R3-F1
#
_cell.length_a   1.000
_cell.length_b   1.000
_cell.length_c   1.000
_cell.angle_alpha   90.00
_cell.angle_beta   90.00
_cell.angle_gamma   90.00
#
_symmetry.space_group_name_H-M   'P 1'
#
loop_
_entity.id
_entity.type
_entity.pdbx_description
1 polymer ?
#
loop_
_entity_poly.entity_id
_entity_poly.type
_entity_poly.pdbx_seq_one_letter_code
_entity_poly.pdbx_strand_id
1 'polypeptide(L)'
;MSQVIRVAVLCALLAPVVASAQLRVVTYNTLDKPFDSTDLALARTVFEAIATTPRNGIAKRPDVIGLQEQRTIAAGVSTASQLADALNDLFGVSSYQANVNVFTTGPRPTRRLEFQPVGYTSSDATFYNYVSHLKAGSAAADRNLRAEEAERLRNNADALGAGVNIVYSGDFNIYSNNESTYLNLTASGNGEAFDPLALSSWPSAANAQHLTQSTRTTSIGDGGATGGNDDRFDLQLVTSSLLDGEGLSYIGPTSTGMSGLEHSYQAFGNDGVSYNQRINNTFVGRSQPAAVLNALHDFSDHLPVIADYQLPAVLGYALDEIPLTLEQGEEFALGLTVTNDADVVAAVGADELDFSISTSGSITGAFAGVAAALSAGLSYDLSLDTSTLGLRSGMLTISSLSQAAENSLVQVPISFEVIAAALAGDYNSDGRVDAADYT
;
A
#
# COMPACT_ATOMS: atom_id res chain seq x y z
N MET A 1 32.58 10.06 -49.38
CA MET A 1 33.12 9.87 -48.02
C MET A 1 32.03 10.19 -47.02
N SER A 2 31.92 9.33 -46.01
CA SER A 2 30.83 9.14 -45.04
C SER A 2 30.29 10.41 -44.38
N GLN A 3 28.95 10.49 -44.29
CA GLN A 3 28.21 11.38 -43.39
C GLN A 3 28.54 11.04 -41.93
N VAL A 4 28.68 12.06 -41.08
CA VAL A 4 28.65 11.90 -39.62
C VAL A 4 27.37 12.56 -39.13
N ILE A 5 26.31 11.75 -39.00
CA ILE A 5 25.11 12.10 -38.25
C ILE A 5 25.50 11.99 -36.77
N ARG A 6 25.48 13.12 -36.05
CA ARG A 6 25.57 13.11 -34.59
C ARG A 6 24.16 12.83 -34.05
N VAL A 7 23.88 11.57 -33.74
CA VAL A 7 22.70 11.20 -32.96
C VAL A 7 22.99 11.53 -31.50
N ALA A 8 22.29 12.53 -30.96
CA ALA A 8 22.17 12.70 -29.52
C ALA A 8 21.03 11.78 -29.06
N VAL A 9 21.35 10.74 -28.30
CA VAL A 9 20.36 10.00 -27.53
C VAL A 9 20.13 10.79 -26.26
N LEU A 10 19.03 11.52 -26.20
CA LEU A 10 18.49 12.00 -24.94
C LEU A 10 17.87 10.78 -24.24
N CYS A 11 18.66 10.07 -23.44
CA CYS A 11 18.08 9.18 -22.44
C CYS A 11 17.37 10.08 -21.43
N ALA A 12 16.06 10.23 -21.59
CA ALA A 12 15.21 10.59 -20.47
C ALA A 12 15.38 9.46 -19.44
N LEU A 13 16.21 9.72 -18.42
CA LEU A 13 16.06 9.04 -17.14
C LEU A 13 14.67 9.47 -16.63
N LEU A 14 13.63 8.74 -17.05
CA LEU A 14 12.42 8.64 -16.27
C LEU A 14 12.88 8.03 -14.94
N ALA A 15 13.16 8.88 -13.95
CA ALA A 15 13.07 8.43 -12.58
C ALA A 15 11.69 7.76 -12.47
N PRO A 16 11.58 6.51 -12.02
CA PRO A 16 10.28 5.90 -11.82
C PRO A 16 9.53 6.83 -10.86
N VAL A 17 8.44 7.43 -11.34
CA VAL A 17 7.48 8.09 -10.47
C VAL A 17 7.06 7.00 -9.49
N VAL A 18 7.46 7.14 -8.23
CA VAL A 18 7.23 6.11 -7.23
C VAL A 18 5.75 6.17 -6.89
N ALA A 19 4.98 5.21 -7.40
CA ALA A 19 3.57 5.04 -7.07
C ALA A 19 3.34 5.17 -5.56
N SER A 20 2.57 6.18 -5.17
CA SER A 20 2.33 6.53 -3.75
C SER A 20 1.08 5.89 -3.16
N ALA A 21 0.14 5.41 -3.98
CA ALA A 21 -1.18 4.95 -3.57
C ALA A 21 -1.23 3.43 -3.29
N GLN A 22 -0.16 2.84 -2.74
CA GLN A 22 -0.10 1.44 -2.30
C GLN A 22 1.02 1.25 -1.28
N LEU A 23 0.87 0.31 -0.33
CA LEU A 23 1.78 0.16 0.81
C LEU A 23 2.45 -1.22 0.83
N ARG A 24 3.78 -1.25 0.90
CA ARG A 24 4.60 -2.44 1.15
C ARG A 24 5.23 -2.36 2.54
N VAL A 25 4.86 -3.28 3.42
CA VAL A 25 5.45 -3.41 4.76
C VAL A 25 6.40 -4.60 4.79
N VAL A 26 7.63 -4.36 5.24
CA VAL A 26 8.63 -5.40 5.45
C VAL A 26 9.00 -5.44 6.92
N THR A 27 9.11 -6.63 7.49
CA THR A 27 9.72 -6.83 8.80
C THR A 27 10.92 -7.76 8.68
N TYR A 28 11.98 -7.47 9.43
CA TYR A 28 13.21 -8.25 9.37
C TYR A 28 13.99 -8.20 10.70
N ASN A 29 14.19 -9.36 11.33
CA ASN A 29 15.22 -9.52 12.35
C ASN A 29 16.58 -9.61 11.66
N THR A 30 17.45 -8.61 11.87
CA THR A 30 18.70 -8.50 11.13
C THR A 30 19.92 -8.91 11.94
N LEU A 31 19.76 -9.55 13.10
CA LEU A 31 20.89 -10.04 13.90
C LEU A 31 21.91 -8.94 14.18
N ASP A 32 21.38 -7.78 14.57
CA ASP A 32 22.19 -6.64 14.97
C ASP A 32 22.86 -5.92 13.77
N LYS A 33 22.74 -6.43 12.52
CA LYS A 33 23.31 -5.87 11.27
C LYS A 33 22.44 -4.78 10.62
N PRO A 34 22.98 -3.95 9.70
CA PRO A 34 24.35 -3.93 9.17
C PRO A 34 25.38 -3.23 10.07
N PHE A 35 26.54 -3.87 10.26
CA PHE A 35 27.68 -3.32 11.02
C PHE A 35 28.78 -2.76 10.14
N ASP A 36 29.02 -3.36 8.98
CA ASP A 36 30.11 -3.02 8.08
C ASP A 36 29.68 -2.99 6.61
N SER A 37 30.62 -2.70 5.72
CA SER A 37 30.38 -2.63 4.28
C SER A 37 29.91 -3.95 3.67
N THR A 38 30.28 -5.09 4.26
CA THR A 38 29.85 -6.42 3.79
C THR A 38 28.38 -6.60 4.10
N ASP A 39 27.96 -6.34 5.35
CA ASP A 39 26.55 -6.41 5.72
C ASP A 39 25.70 -5.45 4.90
N LEU A 40 26.20 -4.24 4.65
CA LEU A 40 25.53 -3.26 3.78
C LEU A 40 25.34 -3.78 2.35
N ALA A 41 26.34 -4.44 1.77
CA ALA A 41 26.22 -5.04 0.45
C ALA A 41 25.21 -6.18 0.40
N LEU A 42 25.16 -7.02 1.44
CA LEU A 42 24.18 -8.09 1.58
C LEU A 42 22.76 -7.51 1.73
N ALA A 43 22.57 -6.55 2.62
CA ALA A 43 21.29 -5.86 2.82
C ALA A 43 20.79 -5.23 1.51
N ARG A 44 21.66 -4.54 0.77
CA ARG A 44 21.32 -3.96 -0.53
C ARG A 44 20.85 -5.01 -1.51
N THR A 45 21.55 -6.13 -1.61
CA THR A 45 21.17 -7.24 -2.50
C THR A 45 19.78 -7.78 -2.13
N VAL A 46 19.49 -7.93 -0.84
CA VAL A 46 18.18 -8.39 -0.36
C VAL A 46 17.08 -7.36 -0.68
N PHE A 47 17.27 -6.10 -0.32
CA PHE A 47 16.25 -5.07 -0.50
C PHE A 47 16.02 -4.68 -1.96
N GLU A 48 17.05 -4.74 -2.81
CA GLU A 48 16.89 -4.61 -4.26
C GLU A 48 16.02 -5.75 -4.80
N ALA A 49 16.30 -6.99 -4.40
CA ALA A 49 15.49 -8.14 -4.82
C ALA A 49 14.04 -8.06 -4.32
N ILE A 50 13.81 -7.59 -3.08
CA ILE A 50 12.47 -7.31 -2.56
C ILE A 50 11.75 -6.29 -3.44
N ALA A 51 12.45 -5.23 -3.85
CA ALA A 51 11.87 -4.16 -4.66
C ALA A 51 11.50 -4.61 -6.07
N THR A 52 12.30 -5.49 -6.68
CA THR A 52 12.13 -5.92 -8.06
C THR A 52 11.33 -7.21 -8.25
N THR A 53 11.08 -7.97 -7.18
CA THR A 53 10.28 -9.21 -7.26
C THR A 53 8.78 -8.86 -7.29
N PRO A 54 8.08 -9.10 -8.42
CA PRO A 54 6.66 -8.76 -8.52
C PRO A 54 5.80 -9.74 -7.71
N ARG A 55 4.76 -9.23 -7.06
CA ARG A 55 3.68 -10.02 -6.45
C ARG A 55 2.35 -9.33 -6.71
N ASN A 56 1.35 -10.04 -7.23
CA ASN A 56 0.07 -9.44 -7.66
C ASN A 56 0.26 -8.20 -8.57
N GLY A 57 1.27 -8.22 -9.45
CA GLY A 57 1.62 -7.09 -10.33
C GLY A 57 2.44 -5.98 -9.65
N ILE A 58 2.71 -6.07 -8.35
CA ILE A 58 3.42 -5.06 -7.57
C ILE A 58 4.91 -5.41 -7.45
N ALA A 59 5.76 -4.62 -8.10
CA ALA A 59 7.21 -4.57 -7.87
C ALA A 59 7.58 -3.14 -7.43
N LYS A 60 7.74 -2.92 -6.12
CA LYS A 60 8.15 -1.63 -5.56
C LYS A 60 9.03 -1.81 -4.33
N ARG A 61 9.81 -0.76 -4.02
CA ARG A 61 10.58 -0.67 -2.77
C ARG A 61 9.67 -0.73 -1.54
N PRO A 62 10.16 -1.20 -0.38
CA PRO A 62 9.41 -1.13 0.88
C PRO A 62 9.07 0.30 1.27
N ASP A 63 7.87 0.55 1.78
CA ASP A 63 7.49 1.86 2.31
C ASP A 63 7.76 1.92 3.82
N VAL A 64 7.47 0.83 4.55
CA VAL A 64 7.71 0.70 5.98
C VAL A 64 8.57 -0.53 6.26
N ILE A 65 9.60 -0.36 7.09
CA ILE A 65 10.52 -1.44 7.47
C ILE A 65 10.56 -1.56 9.01
N GLY A 66 10.02 -2.65 9.53
CA GLY A 66 10.11 -3.03 10.93
C GLY A 66 11.37 -3.84 11.20
N LEU A 67 12.37 -3.23 11.85
CA LEU A 67 13.64 -3.90 12.14
C LEU A 67 13.70 -4.38 13.59
N GLN A 68 14.10 -5.64 13.80
CA GLN A 68 14.42 -6.20 15.11
C GLN A 68 15.93 -6.38 15.28
N GLU A 69 16.39 -6.48 16.53
CA GLU A 69 17.82 -6.58 16.87
C GLU A 69 18.64 -5.47 16.20
N GLN A 70 18.48 -4.24 16.68
CA GLN A 70 19.23 -3.10 16.16
C GLN A 70 20.21 -2.61 17.21
N ARG A 71 21.45 -2.35 16.79
CA ARG A 71 22.50 -1.84 17.67
C ARG A 71 22.71 -0.34 17.48
N THR A 72 22.94 0.36 18.59
CA THR A 72 23.55 1.71 18.55
C THR A 72 25.06 1.57 18.43
N ILE A 73 25.65 2.16 17.40
CA ILE A 73 27.09 2.11 17.12
C ILE A 73 27.80 3.33 17.70
N ALA A 74 27.21 4.51 17.50
CA ALA A 74 27.69 5.78 18.03
C ALA A 74 26.50 6.72 18.30
N ALA A 75 26.75 7.89 18.88
CA ALA A 75 25.70 8.89 19.09
C ALA A 75 25.06 9.27 17.74
N GLY A 76 23.75 9.01 17.60
CA GLY A 76 23.00 9.26 16.37
C GLY A 76 23.24 8.26 15.23
N VAL A 77 24.04 7.20 15.45
CA VAL A 77 24.32 6.17 14.43
C VAL A 77 23.94 4.81 14.98
N SER A 78 23.02 4.14 14.29
CA SER A 78 22.60 2.77 14.53
C SER A 78 22.67 1.93 13.26
N THR A 79 22.55 0.62 13.41
CA THR A 79 22.41 -0.29 12.26
C THR A 79 21.17 0.05 11.43
N ALA A 80 20.08 0.46 12.10
CA ALA A 80 18.88 0.96 11.43
C ALA A 80 19.12 2.25 10.64
N SER A 81 19.89 3.22 11.18
CA SER A 81 20.18 4.46 10.46
C SER A 81 21.10 4.21 9.26
N GLN A 82 22.10 3.33 9.41
CA GLN A 82 22.95 2.91 8.29
C GLN A 82 22.16 2.20 7.19
N LEU A 83 21.21 1.33 7.56
CA LEU A 83 20.33 0.70 6.58
C LEU A 83 19.47 1.75 5.88
N ALA A 84 18.88 2.70 6.62
CA ALA A 84 18.10 3.79 6.02
C ALA A 84 18.92 4.59 4.99
N ASP A 85 20.17 4.96 5.32
CA ASP A 85 21.07 5.64 4.41
C ASP A 85 21.39 4.80 3.16
N ALA A 86 21.65 3.50 3.36
CA ALA A 86 21.94 2.57 2.27
C ALA A 86 20.76 2.39 1.30
N LEU A 87 19.53 2.38 1.81
CA LEU A 87 18.30 2.29 1.03
C LEU A 87 17.95 3.61 0.33
N ASN A 88 18.20 4.75 0.99
CA ASN A 88 18.11 6.06 0.36
C ASN A 88 19.04 6.15 -0.86
N ASP A 89 20.31 5.72 -0.73
CA ASP A 89 21.24 5.65 -1.86
C ASP A 89 20.83 4.61 -2.91
N LEU A 90 20.37 3.42 -2.49
CA LEU A 90 19.98 2.33 -3.41
C LEU A 90 18.81 2.73 -4.30
N PHE A 91 17.81 3.41 -3.73
CA PHE A 91 16.58 3.77 -4.44
C PHE A 91 16.57 5.23 -4.94
N GLY A 92 17.64 6.00 -4.72
CA GLY A 92 17.73 7.39 -5.15
C GLY A 92 16.71 8.31 -4.47
N VAL A 93 16.45 8.09 -3.18
CA VAL A 93 15.44 8.81 -2.37
C VAL A 93 16.06 9.34 -1.08
N SER A 94 15.31 10.13 -0.32
CA SER A 94 15.71 10.63 1.01
C SER A 94 14.65 10.38 2.08
N SER A 95 13.75 9.42 1.85
CA SER A 95 12.56 9.20 2.67
C SER A 95 12.77 8.21 3.82
N TYR A 96 13.76 7.32 3.75
CA TYR A 96 14.02 6.40 4.85
C TYR A 96 14.71 7.12 6.00
N GLN A 97 14.13 6.98 7.20
CA GLN A 97 14.68 7.52 8.44
C GLN A 97 14.52 6.48 9.54
N ALA A 98 15.58 6.25 10.31
CA ALA A 98 15.50 5.39 11.49
C ALA A 98 14.82 6.15 12.63
N ASN A 99 13.75 5.57 13.17
CA ASN A 99 13.02 6.14 14.29
C ASN A 99 13.04 5.18 15.49
N VAL A 100 13.10 5.73 16.70
CA VAL A 100 13.29 4.98 17.94
C VAL A 100 12.15 5.29 18.92
N ASN A 101 10.91 5.21 18.45
CA ASN A 101 9.76 5.33 19.34
C ASN A 101 9.56 4.02 20.12
N VAL A 102 9.30 4.13 21.43
CA VAL A 102 9.01 3.00 22.34
C VAL A 102 7.76 3.36 23.11
N PHE A 103 6.71 2.52 23.05
CA PHE A 103 5.44 2.82 23.71
C PHE A 103 4.91 1.72 24.62
N THR A 104 5.36 0.47 24.49
CA THR A 104 4.91 -0.58 25.41
C THR A 104 5.87 -0.73 26.60
N THR A 105 5.31 -0.88 27.79
CA THR A 105 6.07 -1.25 28.99
C THR A 105 6.37 -2.74 28.93
N GLY A 106 7.60 -3.17 29.24
CA GLY A 106 7.93 -4.60 29.32
C GLY A 106 9.44 -4.86 29.26
N PRO A 107 9.87 -6.11 29.49
CA PRO A 107 11.28 -6.50 29.42
C PRO A 107 11.87 -6.30 28.02
N ARG A 108 11.06 -6.56 26.97
CA ARG A 108 11.37 -6.27 25.56
C ARG A 108 10.27 -5.36 25.00
N PRO A 109 10.48 -4.04 24.95
CA PRO A 109 9.40 -3.14 24.60
C PRO A 109 9.16 -3.14 23.08
N THR A 110 7.89 -3.21 22.71
CA THR A 110 7.40 -3.09 21.33
C THR A 110 7.39 -1.63 20.91
N ARG A 111 7.82 -1.38 19.67
CA ARG A 111 7.71 -0.05 19.06
C ARG A 111 6.36 0.06 18.37
N ARG A 112 5.65 1.14 18.63
CA ARG A 112 4.42 1.50 17.90
C ARG A 112 4.69 2.77 17.12
N LEU A 113 4.42 2.73 15.82
CA LEU A 113 4.52 3.88 14.93
C LEU A 113 3.16 4.10 14.27
N GLU A 114 2.79 5.36 14.10
CA GLU A 114 1.58 5.80 13.40
C GLU A 114 2.00 6.40 12.07
N PHE A 115 1.27 6.06 11.01
CA PHE A 115 1.56 6.49 9.66
C PHE A 115 0.31 7.03 9.00
N GLN A 116 0.42 8.24 8.43
CA GLN A 116 -0.53 8.78 7.47
C GLN A 116 0.09 8.64 6.07
N PRO A 117 -0.57 7.93 5.13
CA PRO A 117 -0.12 7.87 3.75
C PRO A 117 -0.04 9.26 3.12
N VAL A 118 1.03 9.53 2.38
CA VAL A 118 1.21 10.81 1.68
C VAL A 118 0.14 10.95 0.60
N GLY A 119 -0.51 12.12 0.55
CA GLY A 119 -1.59 12.39 -0.40
C GLY A 119 -2.98 12.06 0.14
N TYR A 120 -3.09 11.48 1.34
CA TYR A 120 -4.38 11.18 1.98
C TYR A 120 -4.56 12.06 3.21
N THR A 121 -5.71 12.70 3.33
CA THR A 121 -6.04 13.65 4.41
C THR A 121 -6.99 13.07 5.45
N SER A 122 -7.72 12.01 5.12
CA SER A 122 -8.58 11.30 6.07
C SER A 122 -7.75 10.54 7.11
N SER A 123 -8.13 10.66 8.38
CA SER A 123 -7.58 9.85 9.48
C SER A 123 -7.93 8.37 9.36
N ASP A 124 -8.95 8.02 8.58
CA ASP A 124 -9.33 6.62 8.35
C ASP A 124 -8.32 5.89 7.44
N ALA A 125 -7.48 6.65 6.72
CA ALA A 125 -6.32 6.10 6.00
C ALA A 125 -5.08 5.92 6.90
N THR A 126 -5.12 6.38 8.16
CA THR A 126 -4.03 6.18 9.11
C THR A 126 -3.92 4.70 9.49
N PHE A 127 -2.70 4.23 9.74
CA PHE A 127 -2.47 2.92 10.36
C PHE A 127 -1.32 2.94 11.37
N TYR A 128 -1.32 1.92 12.22
CA TYR A 128 -0.27 1.67 13.20
C TYR A 128 0.55 0.44 12.82
N ASN A 129 1.87 0.52 12.92
CA ASN A 129 2.74 -0.65 12.87
C ASN A 129 3.37 -0.89 14.25
N TYR A 130 3.14 -2.07 14.81
CA TYR A 130 3.79 -2.56 16.02
C TYR A 130 4.94 -3.46 15.63
N VAL A 131 6.17 -3.08 15.96
CA VAL A 131 7.38 -3.83 15.66
C VAL A 131 7.90 -4.46 16.95
N SER A 132 7.85 -5.79 17.06
CA SER A 132 8.22 -6.53 18.27
C SER A 132 9.33 -7.55 18.04
N HIS A 133 10.10 -7.80 19.10
CA HIS A 133 10.96 -8.97 19.21
C HIS A 133 10.69 -9.61 20.57
N LEU A 134 9.76 -10.56 20.60
CA LEU A 134 9.29 -11.18 21.84
C LEU A 134 10.31 -12.19 22.38
N LYS A 135 10.14 -12.60 23.64
CA LYS A 135 11.06 -13.51 24.33
C LYS A 135 11.34 -14.79 23.54
N ALA A 136 12.58 -14.98 23.10
CA ALA A 136 13.05 -16.23 22.50
C ALA A 136 13.17 -17.41 23.49
N GLY A 137 13.26 -18.63 22.98
CA GLY A 137 13.48 -19.86 23.75
C GLY A 137 12.24 -20.75 23.92
N SER A 138 12.45 -22.00 24.29
CA SER A 138 11.41 -23.03 24.34
C SER A 138 11.14 -23.57 25.76
N ALA A 139 11.77 -23.01 26.80
CA ALA A 139 11.42 -23.37 28.17
C ALA A 139 10.02 -22.86 28.54
N ALA A 140 9.38 -23.48 29.53
CA ALA A 140 8.07 -23.03 30.00
C ALA A 140 8.11 -21.57 30.49
N ALA A 141 9.21 -21.16 31.15
CA ALA A 141 9.41 -19.78 31.56
C ALA A 141 9.54 -18.80 30.37
N ASP A 142 10.18 -19.22 29.28
CA ASP A 142 10.30 -18.40 28.06
C ASP A 142 8.93 -18.15 27.44
N ARG A 143 8.12 -19.21 27.27
CA ARG A 143 6.76 -19.11 26.72
C ARG A 143 5.83 -18.26 27.60
N ASN A 144 5.93 -18.40 28.92
CA ASN A 144 5.11 -17.60 29.84
C ASN A 144 5.47 -16.11 29.73
N LEU A 145 6.76 -15.78 29.72
CA LEU A 145 7.21 -14.39 29.59
C LEU A 145 6.81 -13.79 28.23
N ARG A 146 6.92 -14.57 27.15
CA ARG A 146 6.45 -14.18 25.82
C ARG A 146 4.95 -13.89 25.79
N ALA A 147 4.14 -14.72 26.47
CA ALA A 147 2.70 -14.51 26.57
C ALA A 147 2.35 -13.22 27.35
N GLU A 148 3.09 -12.90 28.42
CA GLU A 148 2.95 -11.62 29.14
C GLU A 148 3.32 -10.41 28.28
N GLU A 149 4.37 -10.53 27.44
CA GLU A 149 4.74 -9.48 26.49
C GLU A 149 3.65 -9.25 25.44
N ALA A 150 3.08 -10.32 24.89
CA ALA A 150 1.95 -10.24 23.95
C ALA A 150 0.69 -9.64 24.59
N GLU A 151 0.38 -9.96 25.84
CA GLU A 151 -0.75 -9.36 26.57
C GLU A 151 -0.57 -7.85 26.72
N ARG A 152 0.64 -7.38 27.05
CA ARG A 152 0.94 -5.94 27.16
C ARG A 152 0.83 -5.22 25.82
N LEU A 153 1.30 -5.85 24.75
CA LEU A 153 1.14 -5.36 23.39
C LEU A 153 -0.35 -5.22 23.04
N ARG A 154 -1.14 -6.27 23.29
CA ARG A 154 -2.58 -6.27 22.99
C ARG A 154 -3.37 -5.27 23.82
N ASN A 155 -3.08 -5.14 25.11
CA ASN A 155 -3.67 -4.09 25.96
C ASN A 155 -3.39 -2.67 25.41
N ASN A 156 -2.21 -2.42 24.86
CA ASN A 156 -1.89 -1.13 24.23
C ASN A 156 -2.68 -0.90 22.94
N ALA A 157 -2.84 -1.94 22.13
CA ALA A 157 -3.62 -1.87 20.90
C ALA A 157 -5.12 -1.75 21.15
N ASP A 158 -5.67 -2.47 22.13
CA ASP A 158 -7.10 -2.38 22.48
C ASP A 158 -7.50 -0.97 22.96
N ALA A 159 -6.56 -0.27 23.59
CA ALA A 159 -6.73 1.10 24.04
C ALA A 159 -6.78 2.13 22.89
N LEU A 160 -6.44 1.77 21.66
CA LEU A 160 -6.61 2.63 20.48
C LEU A 160 -8.08 2.77 20.06
N GLY A 161 -8.94 1.81 20.46
CA GLY A 161 -10.36 1.79 20.07
C GLY A 161 -10.65 0.84 18.91
N ALA A 162 -11.94 0.67 18.61
CA ALA A 162 -12.40 -0.23 17.55
C ALA A 162 -12.11 0.34 16.15
N GLY A 163 -11.98 -0.55 15.16
CA GLY A 163 -11.84 -0.17 13.75
C GLY A 163 -10.49 0.44 13.37
N VAL A 164 -9.47 0.31 14.22
CA VAL A 164 -8.14 0.86 13.96
C VAL A 164 -7.34 -0.10 13.07
N ASN A 165 -6.71 0.46 12.04
CA ASN A 165 -5.78 -0.26 11.17
C ASN A 165 -4.47 -0.54 11.90
N ILE A 166 -4.18 -1.81 12.20
CA ILE A 166 -2.97 -2.21 12.90
C ILE A 166 -2.29 -3.36 12.16
N VAL A 167 -1.00 -3.19 11.89
CA VAL A 167 -0.08 -4.25 11.50
C VAL A 167 0.78 -4.60 12.72
N TYR A 168 0.74 -5.85 13.16
CA TYR A 168 1.64 -6.41 14.16
C TYR A 168 2.75 -7.18 13.47
N SER A 169 3.97 -6.65 13.50
CA SER A 169 5.11 -7.18 12.78
C SER A 169 6.29 -7.54 13.68
N GLY A 170 7.06 -8.54 13.28
CA GLY A 170 8.37 -8.85 13.85
C GLY A 170 8.57 -10.30 14.23
N ASP A 171 9.70 -10.55 14.89
CA ASP A 171 10.06 -11.85 15.44
C ASP A 171 9.30 -12.09 16.75
N PHE A 172 8.24 -12.88 16.68
CA PHE A 172 7.44 -13.22 17.85
C PHE A 172 7.94 -14.50 18.54
N ASN A 173 8.91 -15.23 17.96
CA ASN A 173 9.40 -16.51 18.47
C ASN A 173 8.29 -17.56 18.72
N ILE A 174 7.12 -17.46 18.07
CA ILE A 174 5.96 -18.33 18.31
C ILE A 174 6.12 -19.68 17.59
N TYR A 175 6.13 -20.77 18.34
CA TYR A 175 6.34 -22.11 17.78
C TYR A 175 5.07 -22.69 17.13
N SER A 176 3.88 -22.29 17.57
CA SER A 176 2.63 -22.74 16.97
C SER A 176 1.46 -21.82 17.32
N ASN A 177 0.37 -21.93 16.57
CA ASN A 177 -0.90 -21.24 16.85
C ASN A 177 -1.61 -21.69 18.14
N ASN A 178 -1.10 -22.68 18.86
CA ASN A 178 -1.64 -23.08 20.17
C ASN A 178 -0.88 -22.45 21.35
N GLU A 179 0.20 -21.72 21.09
CA GLU A 179 0.95 -21.05 22.14
C GLU A 179 0.13 -19.89 22.74
N SER A 180 0.16 -19.73 24.07
CA SER A 180 -0.56 -18.65 24.77
C SER A 180 -0.24 -17.26 24.21
N THR A 181 0.97 -17.03 23.73
CA THR A 181 1.36 -15.81 23.02
C THR A 181 0.48 -15.53 21.81
N TYR A 182 0.28 -16.52 20.93
CA TYR A 182 -0.57 -16.38 19.74
C TYR A 182 -2.03 -16.18 20.15
N LEU A 183 -2.51 -16.99 21.10
CA LEU A 183 -3.89 -16.89 21.60
C LEU A 183 -4.19 -15.52 22.23
N ASN A 184 -3.20 -14.90 22.90
CA ASN A 184 -3.33 -13.54 23.42
C ASN A 184 -3.43 -12.52 22.27
N LEU A 185 -2.58 -12.64 21.25
CA LEU A 185 -2.60 -11.75 20.08
C LEU A 185 -3.94 -11.81 19.33
N THR A 186 -4.47 -13.02 19.13
CA THR A 186 -5.74 -13.26 18.42
C THR A 186 -6.96 -13.30 19.35
N ALA A 187 -6.82 -12.85 20.60
CA ALA A 187 -7.95 -12.76 21.51
C ALA A 187 -8.90 -11.64 21.07
N SER A 188 -10.20 -11.92 21.16
CA SER A 188 -11.24 -10.96 20.78
C SER A 188 -11.14 -9.66 21.57
N GLY A 189 -11.24 -8.54 20.85
CA GLY A 189 -11.06 -7.19 21.36
C GLY A 189 -10.80 -6.20 20.23
N ASN A 190 -10.68 -4.92 20.57
CA ASN A 190 -10.52 -3.83 19.60
C ASN A 190 -9.30 -4.00 18.67
N GLY A 191 -8.19 -4.54 19.17
CA GLY A 191 -7.00 -4.81 18.39
C GLY A 191 -6.80 -6.29 18.06
N GLU A 192 -7.84 -7.12 18.06
CA GLU A 192 -7.73 -8.54 17.71
C GLU A 192 -6.92 -8.73 16.42
N ALA A 193 -5.88 -9.57 16.51
CA ALA A 193 -4.99 -9.82 15.39
C ALA A 193 -5.46 -11.05 14.59
N PHE A 194 -5.36 -10.96 13.27
CA PHE A 194 -5.62 -12.00 12.31
C PHE A 194 -4.36 -12.28 11.52
N ASP A 195 -4.07 -13.56 11.27
CA ASP A 195 -2.98 -13.97 10.38
C ASP A 195 -3.47 -13.96 8.93
N PRO A 196 -2.94 -13.10 8.03
CA PRO A 196 -3.34 -13.06 6.63
C PRO A 196 -3.08 -14.38 5.89
N LEU A 197 -2.23 -15.27 6.39
CA LEU A 197 -2.04 -16.60 5.81
C LEU A 197 -3.09 -17.62 6.29
N ALA A 198 -3.78 -17.34 7.39
CA ALA A 198 -4.79 -18.21 8.02
C ALA A 198 -4.34 -19.68 8.16
N LEU A 199 -3.08 -19.91 8.53
CA LEU A 199 -2.52 -21.27 8.63
C LEU A 199 -3.17 -22.04 9.79
N SER A 200 -3.60 -23.27 9.52
CA SER A 200 -4.21 -24.13 10.54
C SER A 200 -3.21 -24.70 11.55
N SER A 201 -1.93 -24.80 11.18
CA SER A 201 -0.81 -25.16 12.06
C SER A 201 0.53 -24.76 11.42
N TRP A 202 1.57 -24.62 12.24
CA TRP A 202 2.99 -24.54 11.84
C TRP A 202 3.88 -24.95 13.03
N PRO A 203 5.15 -25.30 12.79
CA PRO A 203 5.77 -25.54 11.47
C PRO A 203 5.42 -26.91 10.86
N SER A 204 5.46 -27.01 9.53
CA SER A 204 5.37 -28.29 8.82
C SER A 204 5.94 -28.19 7.40
N ALA A 205 6.25 -29.35 6.80
CA ALA A 205 6.63 -29.39 5.38
C ALA A 205 5.54 -28.82 4.44
N ALA A 206 4.27 -28.86 4.83
CA ALA A 206 3.15 -28.38 4.01
C ALA A 206 3.03 -26.85 3.98
N ASN A 207 3.63 -26.15 4.96
CA ASN A 207 3.69 -24.70 5.03
C ASN A 207 5.14 -24.20 4.98
N ALA A 208 6.05 -25.02 4.45
CA ALA A 208 7.48 -24.76 4.44
C ALA A 208 7.83 -23.41 3.81
N GLN A 209 7.06 -22.94 2.82
CA GLN A 209 7.21 -21.65 2.15
C GLN A 209 6.94 -20.43 3.04
N HIS A 210 6.34 -20.63 4.21
CA HIS A 210 6.00 -19.57 5.16
C HIS A 210 6.92 -19.56 6.39
N LEU A 211 7.88 -20.49 6.46
CA LEU A 211 8.88 -20.54 7.52
C LEU A 211 9.94 -19.46 7.29
N THR A 212 10.47 -18.92 8.38
CA THR A 212 11.31 -17.72 8.39
C THR A 212 12.64 -17.94 9.10
N GLN A 213 12.79 -18.98 9.91
CA GLN A 213 14.03 -19.30 10.61
C GLN A 213 14.26 -20.83 10.64
N SER A 214 15.49 -21.34 10.64
CA SER A 214 16.75 -20.63 10.40
C SER A 214 17.16 -20.68 8.93
N THR A 215 17.70 -19.59 8.40
CA THR A 215 18.32 -19.59 7.06
C THR A 215 19.54 -20.52 6.97
N ARG A 216 20.02 -21.09 8.10
CA ARG A 216 21.31 -21.77 8.23
C ARG A 216 21.17 -23.13 8.91
N THR A 217 21.94 -24.11 8.43
CA THR A 217 22.09 -25.42 9.11
C THR A 217 23.31 -25.49 10.03
N THR A 218 24.24 -24.55 9.92
CA THR A 218 25.49 -24.50 10.69
C THR A 218 25.82 -23.05 11.04
N SER A 219 26.49 -22.84 12.18
CA SER A 219 26.88 -21.50 12.61
C SER A 219 27.93 -20.92 11.65
N ILE A 220 27.80 -19.62 11.37
CA ILE A 220 28.80 -18.85 10.61
C ILE A 220 29.62 -17.90 11.51
N GLY A 221 29.47 -18.02 12.84
CA GLY A 221 30.26 -17.26 13.81
C GLY A 221 29.75 -15.85 14.14
N ASP A 222 28.53 -15.49 13.73
CA ASP A 222 27.90 -14.18 13.99
C ASP A 222 26.85 -14.21 15.12
N GLY A 223 26.63 -15.37 15.74
CA GLY A 223 25.68 -15.56 16.84
C GLY A 223 24.28 -16.00 16.42
N GLY A 224 23.99 -16.12 15.12
CA GLY A 224 22.68 -16.57 14.65
C GLY A 224 22.40 -18.04 14.91
N ALA A 225 21.13 -18.36 15.05
CA ALA A 225 20.59 -19.69 15.22
C ALA A 225 20.84 -20.57 13.99
N THR A 226 20.80 -21.88 14.23
CA THR A 226 21.00 -22.92 13.23
C THR A 226 19.88 -23.95 13.36
N GLY A 227 19.60 -24.68 12.30
CA GLY A 227 18.59 -25.75 12.30
C GLY A 227 18.09 -26.07 10.90
N GLY A 228 18.23 -25.10 9.99
CA GLY A 228 17.57 -25.09 8.69
C GLY A 228 16.22 -24.38 8.81
N ASN A 229 15.57 -24.13 7.67
CA ASN A 229 14.37 -23.30 7.64
C ASN A 229 13.15 -24.14 8.09
N ASP A 230 12.88 -24.14 9.39
CA ASP A 230 12.00 -25.09 10.07
C ASP A 230 10.99 -24.45 11.04
N ASP A 231 11.06 -23.15 11.28
CA ASP A 231 10.17 -22.39 12.17
C ASP A 231 9.62 -21.13 11.48
N ARG A 232 8.42 -20.68 11.88
CA ARG A 232 7.82 -19.41 11.46
C ARG A 232 7.73 -18.47 12.66
N PHE A 233 8.79 -17.71 12.89
CA PHE A 233 8.86 -16.76 14.00
C PHE A 233 8.59 -15.33 13.60
N ASP A 234 8.79 -14.99 12.34
CA ASP A 234 8.54 -13.65 11.82
C ASP A 234 7.12 -13.60 11.25
N LEU A 235 6.29 -12.74 11.85
CA LEU A 235 4.89 -12.60 11.47
C LEU A 235 4.58 -11.16 11.08
N GLN A 236 3.59 -11.02 10.19
CA GLN A 236 2.79 -9.81 10.04
C GLN A 236 1.33 -10.19 10.24
N LEU A 237 0.79 -9.90 11.43
CA LEU A 237 -0.64 -10.04 11.73
C LEU A 237 -1.34 -8.70 11.54
N VAL A 238 -2.65 -8.69 11.32
CA VAL A 238 -3.41 -7.48 10.99
C VAL A 238 -4.73 -7.42 11.77
N THR A 239 -5.28 -6.24 12.01
CA THR A 239 -6.68 -6.12 12.48
C THR A 239 -7.67 -6.43 11.36
N SER A 240 -8.92 -6.72 11.71
CA SER A 240 -9.98 -7.02 10.73
C SER A 240 -10.30 -5.87 9.78
N SER A 241 -10.05 -4.62 10.19
CA SER A 241 -10.21 -3.44 9.31
C SER A 241 -9.22 -3.43 8.14
N LEU A 242 -8.19 -4.27 8.17
CA LEU A 242 -7.27 -4.49 7.06
C LEU A 242 -7.62 -5.75 6.25
N LEU A 243 -8.83 -6.30 6.40
CA LEU A 243 -9.28 -7.53 5.71
C LEU A 243 -10.70 -7.38 5.11
N ASP A 244 -11.28 -6.18 5.14
CA ASP A 244 -12.63 -5.92 4.64
C ASP A 244 -12.67 -5.55 3.14
N GLY A 245 -11.51 -5.35 2.52
CA GLY A 245 -11.39 -5.10 1.08
C GLY A 245 -11.60 -3.64 0.69
N GLU A 246 -11.90 -2.77 1.66
CA GLU A 246 -12.23 -1.36 1.43
C GLU A 246 -11.08 -0.47 1.92
N GLY A 247 -10.93 0.72 1.35
CA GLY A 247 -9.96 1.72 1.80
C GLY A 247 -8.54 1.15 1.92
N LEU A 248 -8.02 1.09 3.16
CA LEU A 248 -6.75 0.44 3.47
C LEU A 248 -6.98 -1.04 3.81
N SER A 249 -6.53 -1.96 2.96
CA SER A 249 -6.75 -3.40 3.17
C SER A 249 -5.57 -4.24 2.69
N TYR A 250 -5.34 -5.40 3.31
CA TYR A 250 -4.32 -6.36 2.90
C TYR A 250 -4.62 -6.89 1.50
N ILE A 251 -3.60 -6.99 0.65
CA ILE A 251 -3.74 -7.55 -0.69
C ILE A 251 -3.54 -9.06 -0.62
N GLY A 252 -4.63 -9.82 -0.64
CA GLY A 252 -4.58 -11.28 -0.71
C GLY A 252 -5.92 -11.95 -0.43
N PRO A 253 -5.99 -13.28 -0.50
CA PRO A 253 -7.26 -14.01 -0.58
C PRO A 253 -8.07 -14.03 0.72
N THR A 254 -7.49 -13.61 1.84
CA THR A 254 -8.20 -13.45 3.12
C THR A 254 -8.97 -12.14 3.22
N SER A 255 -8.66 -11.17 2.37
CA SER A 255 -9.44 -9.93 2.31
C SER A 255 -10.70 -10.14 1.48
N THR A 256 -11.79 -9.50 1.90
CA THR A 256 -13.05 -9.54 1.14
C THR A 256 -12.83 -8.98 -0.27
N GLY A 257 -13.52 -9.55 -1.27
CA GLY A 257 -13.35 -9.17 -2.69
C GLY A 257 -12.09 -9.71 -3.37
N MET A 258 -11.10 -10.22 -2.62
CA MET A 258 -9.76 -10.55 -3.15
C MET A 258 -9.43 -12.04 -3.23
N SER A 259 -10.41 -12.94 -3.09
CA SER A 259 -10.20 -14.40 -3.07
C SER A 259 -9.51 -15.00 -4.31
N GLY A 260 -9.49 -14.26 -5.43
CA GLY A 260 -8.80 -14.65 -6.67
C GLY A 260 -7.30 -14.32 -6.70
N LEU A 261 -6.77 -13.65 -5.69
CA LEU A 261 -5.35 -13.26 -5.61
C LEU A 261 -4.51 -14.28 -4.86
N GLU A 262 -3.21 -14.26 -5.10
CA GLU A 262 -2.25 -14.89 -4.18
C GLU A 262 -2.05 -13.98 -2.96
N HIS A 263 -1.67 -14.57 -1.81
CA HIS A 263 -1.25 -13.77 -0.66
C HIS A 263 -0.10 -12.85 -1.07
N SER A 264 -0.16 -11.55 -0.80
CA SER A 264 1.04 -10.70 -0.92
C SER A 264 2.08 -11.04 0.15
N TYR A 265 1.63 -11.64 1.27
CA TYR A 265 2.46 -12.13 2.37
C TYR A 265 3.51 -13.13 1.88
N GLN A 266 4.79 -12.86 2.13
CA GLN A 266 5.91 -13.71 1.73
C GLN A 266 6.98 -13.78 2.81
N ALA A 267 7.43 -15.00 3.15
CA ALA A 267 8.77 -15.22 3.73
C ALA A 267 9.78 -15.15 2.57
N PHE A 268 10.36 -13.98 2.35
CA PHE A 268 11.03 -13.67 1.10
C PHE A 268 12.24 -14.59 0.83
N GLY A 269 12.29 -15.15 -0.39
CA GLY A 269 13.31 -16.11 -0.82
C GLY A 269 13.07 -17.55 -0.35
N ASN A 270 12.00 -17.81 0.41
CA ASN A 270 11.61 -19.15 0.79
C ASN A 270 10.50 -19.71 -0.12
N ASP A 271 10.89 -20.73 -0.89
CA ASP A 271 10.04 -21.34 -1.92
C ASP A 271 9.41 -22.65 -1.45
N GLY A 272 9.56 -22.97 -0.15
CA GLY A 272 9.10 -24.22 0.46
C GLY A 272 10.02 -25.43 0.22
N VAL A 273 10.98 -25.33 -0.69
CA VAL A 273 11.95 -26.43 -0.93
C VAL A 273 13.08 -26.49 0.11
N SER A 274 13.17 -25.51 1.02
CA SER A 274 14.25 -25.39 2.01
C SER A 274 13.90 -25.93 3.40
N TYR A 275 12.83 -26.73 3.56
CA TYR A 275 12.42 -27.25 4.87
C TYR A 275 13.55 -28.03 5.57
N ASN A 276 13.94 -27.64 6.78
CA ASN A 276 15.10 -28.17 7.53
C ASN A 276 16.45 -28.04 6.77
N GLN A 277 16.55 -27.14 5.80
CA GLN A 277 17.76 -26.88 5.02
C GLN A 277 18.13 -25.40 5.09
N ARG A 278 19.39 -25.09 4.78
CA ARG A 278 19.83 -23.71 4.62
C ARG A 278 19.15 -23.06 3.42
N ILE A 279 18.89 -21.76 3.46
CA ILE A 279 18.13 -21.05 2.42
C ILE A 279 18.87 -21.00 1.07
N ASN A 280 20.21 -20.98 1.08
CA ASN A 280 21.06 -21.00 -0.11
C ASN A 280 21.46 -22.42 -0.55
N ASN A 281 20.58 -23.40 -0.35
CA ASN A 281 20.74 -24.70 -0.98
C ASN A 281 20.60 -24.61 -2.51
N THR A 282 21.00 -25.66 -3.22
CA THR A 282 21.00 -25.72 -4.69
C THR A 282 19.87 -26.61 -5.24
N PHE A 283 18.78 -26.76 -4.49
CA PHE A 283 17.63 -27.54 -4.96
C PHE A 283 16.90 -26.83 -6.10
N VAL A 284 16.16 -27.60 -6.90
CA VAL A 284 15.35 -27.07 -7.99
C VAL A 284 14.13 -26.33 -7.45
N GLY A 285 13.59 -25.37 -8.21
CA GLY A 285 12.38 -24.62 -7.83
C GLY A 285 12.62 -23.39 -6.94
N ARG A 286 13.80 -22.77 -7.03
CA ARG A 286 14.10 -21.52 -6.31
C ARG A 286 13.43 -20.31 -6.98
N SER A 287 12.84 -19.39 -6.22
CA SER A 287 12.28 -18.13 -6.75
C SER A 287 13.31 -17.02 -6.89
N GLN A 288 14.42 -17.13 -6.16
CA GLN A 288 15.46 -16.10 -6.11
C GLN A 288 16.80 -16.60 -6.67
N PRO A 289 17.59 -15.73 -7.34
CA PRO A 289 18.94 -16.06 -7.78
C PRO A 289 19.87 -16.43 -6.61
N ALA A 290 20.91 -17.23 -6.90
CA ALA A 290 21.87 -17.66 -5.89
C ALA A 290 22.52 -16.49 -5.11
N ALA A 291 22.75 -15.35 -5.76
CA ALA A 291 23.28 -14.16 -5.11
C ALA A 291 22.35 -13.63 -4.00
N VAL A 292 21.04 -13.59 -4.25
CA VAL A 292 20.03 -13.16 -3.27
C VAL A 292 19.91 -14.19 -2.15
N LEU A 293 19.90 -15.48 -2.46
CA LEU A 293 19.83 -16.53 -1.46
C LEU A 293 21.06 -16.57 -0.55
N ASN A 294 22.25 -16.34 -1.10
CA ASN A 294 23.47 -16.18 -0.30
C ASN A 294 23.40 -14.92 0.57
N ALA A 295 22.89 -13.81 0.02
CA ALA A 295 22.70 -12.59 0.80
C ALA A 295 21.75 -12.80 1.98
N LEU A 296 20.62 -13.48 1.78
CA LEU A 296 19.70 -13.85 2.85
C LEU A 296 20.38 -14.73 3.91
N HIS A 297 21.12 -15.76 3.49
CA HIS A 297 21.84 -16.68 4.39
C HIS A 297 22.89 -15.96 5.26
N ASP A 298 23.71 -15.12 4.64
CA ASP A 298 24.86 -14.49 5.29
C ASP A 298 24.45 -13.23 6.09
N PHE A 299 23.34 -12.58 5.70
CA PHE A 299 22.84 -11.39 6.39
C PHE A 299 22.14 -11.75 7.70
N SER A 300 21.17 -12.66 7.73
CA SER A 300 20.47 -13.01 8.97
C SER A 300 20.14 -14.49 9.04
N ASP A 301 19.99 -15.05 10.23
CA ASP A 301 19.39 -16.37 10.43
C ASP A 301 17.85 -16.34 10.25
N HIS A 302 17.24 -15.16 10.15
CA HIS A 302 15.84 -14.96 9.79
C HIS A 302 15.66 -14.56 8.32
N LEU A 303 14.44 -14.69 7.82
CA LEU A 303 14.01 -14.16 6.52
C LEU A 303 13.14 -12.92 6.70
N PRO A 304 13.23 -11.94 5.77
CA PRO A 304 12.31 -10.83 5.77
C PRO A 304 10.90 -11.31 5.42
N VAL A 305 9.91 -10.81 6.14
CA VAL A 305 8.50 -11.01 5.83
C VAL A 305 7.95 -9.75 5.19
N ILE A 306 7.34 -9.90 4.02
CA ILE A 306 6.75 -8.82 3.21
C ILE A 306 5.24 -9.00 3.19
N ALA A 307 4.47 -7.91 3.23
CA ALA A 307 3.05 -7.88 2.86
C ALA A 307 2.73 -6.56 2.14
N ASP A 308 1.82 -6.64 1.17
CA ASP A 308 1.31 -5.48 0.43
C ASP A 308 -0.12 -5.17 0.86
N TYR A 309 -0.46 -3.89 0.89
CA TYR A 309 -1.76 -3.35 1.27
C TYR A 309 -2.20 -2.34 0.22
N GLN A 310 -3.49 -2.39 -0.14
CA GLN A 310 -4.10 -1.38 -0.97
C GLN A 310 -4.28 -0.10 -0.15
N LEU A 311 -4.25 1.08 -0.78
CA LEU A 311 -4.67 2.34 -0.16
C LEU A 311 -6.05 2.78 -0.68
N PRO A 312 -6.72 3.72 0.00
CA PRO A 312 -8.01 4.24 -0.46
C PRO A 312 -7.96 4.81 -1.88
N ALA A 313 -9.12 4.85 -2.55
CA ALA A 313 -9.28 5.48 -3.85
C ALA A 313 -8.98 6.99 -3.80
N VAL A 314 -8.68 7.57 -4.96
CA VAL A 314 -8.56 9.03 -5.12
C VAL A 314 -9.59 9.47 -6.15
N LEU A 315 -10.57 10.29 -5.75
CA LEU A 315 -11.58 10.80 -6.67
C LEU A 315 -10.95 11.80 -7.64
N GLY A 316 -10.92 11.43 -8.91
CA GLY A 316 -10.55 12.26 -10.06
C GLY A 316 -11.73 12.55 -10.96
N TYR A 317 -11.68 13.68 -11.68
CA TYR A 317 -12.66 14.00 -12.70
C TYR A 317 -12.09 14.89 -13.81
N ALA A 318 -12.66 14.77 -15.00
CA ALA A 318 -12.47 15.69 -16.11
C ALA A 318 -13.84 16.11 -16.63
N LEU A 319 -14.06 17.42 -16.74
CA LEU A 319 -15.28 18.00 -17.28
C LEU A 319 -14.93 18.70 -18.60
N ASP A 320 -15.75 18.48 -19.63
CA ASP A 320 -15.63 19.19 -20.90
C ASP A 320 -15.80 20.71 -20.70
N GLU A 321 -15.39 21.48 -21.71
CA GLU A 321 -15.52 22.93 -21.68
C GLU A 321 -16.99 23.34 -21.51
N ILE A 322 -17.27 24.10 -20.46
CA ILE A 322 -18.61 24.63 -20.21
C ILE A 322 -18.90 25.70 -21.28
N PRO A 323 -19.98 25.58 -22.06
CA PRO A 323 -20.31 26.57 -23.08
C PRO A 323 -20.64 27.92 -22.44
N LEU A 324 -20.13 29.01 -23.02
CA LEU A 324 -20.49 30.37 -22.57
C LEU A 324 -21.95 30.70 -22.91
N THR A 325 -22.41 30.28 -24.08
CA THR A 325 -23.75 30.54 -24.60
C THR A 325 -24.32 29.31 -25.28
N LEU A 326 -25.63 29.10 -25.15
CA LEU A 326 -26.41 28.10 -25.89
C LEU A 326 -27.68 28.74 -26.45
N GLU A 327 -28.17 28.26 -27.59
CA GLU A 327 -29.45 28.72 -28.14
C GLU A 327 -30.63 28.14 -27.34
N GLN A 328 -31.75 28.87 -27.29
CA GLN A 328 -32.95 28.39 -26.62
C GLN A 328 -33.45 27.09 -27.27
N GLY A 329 -33.54 26.03 -26.47
CA GLY A 329 -33.93 24.70 -26.93
C GLY A 329 -32.80 23.90 -27.58
N GLU A 330 -31.57 24.41 -27.62
CA GLU A 330 -30.39 23.64 -28.03
C GLU A 330 -30.18 22.46 -27.07
N GLU A 331 -30.01 21.25 -27.64
CA GLU A 331 -29.58 20.08 -26.88
C GLU A 331 -28.06 20.10 -26.76
N PHE A 332 -27.55 20.25 -25.55
CA PHE A 332 -26.12 20.21 -25.24
C PHE A 332 -25.82 19.14 -24.18
N ALA A 333 -24.85 18.28 -24.50
CA ALA A 333 -24.31 17.29 -23.60
C ALA A 333 -22.93 17.75 -23.11
N LEU A 334 -22.85 18.10 -21.83
CA LEU A 334 -21.60 18.41 -21.16
C LEU A 334 -20.98 17.10 -20.68
N GLY A 335 -19.92 16.66 -21.35
CA GLY A 335 -19.21 15.42 -21.02
C GLY A 335 -18.48 15.52 -19.69
N LEU A 336 -18.60 14.47 -18.88
CA LEU A 336 -17.93 14.29 -17.60
C LEU A 336 -17.30 12.90 -17.57
N THR A 337 -16.00 12.81 -17.30
CA THR A 337 -15.32 11.56 -16.97
C THR A 337 -14.94 11.54 -15.50
N VAL A 338 -15.29 10.48 -14.79
CA VAL A 338 -14.86 10.23 -13.39
C VAL A 338 -13.81 9.12 -13.38
N THR A 339 -12.70 9.36 -12.69
CA THR A 339 -11.53 8.48 -12.63
C THR A 339 -11.14 8.18 -11.19
N ASN A 340 -10.48 7.03 -10.99
CA ASN A 340 -9.72 6.78 -9.78
C ASN A 340 -8.26 7.16 -10.04
N ASP A 341 -7.85 8.31 -9.51
CA ASP A 341 -6.54 8.93 -9.76
C ASP A 341 -5.44 8.40 -8.82
N ALA A 342 -5.71 7.30 -8.11
CA ALA A 342 -4.74 6.66 -7.24
C ALA A 342 -3.46 6.28 -8.02
N ASP A 343 -2.32 6.83 -7.58
CA ASP A 343 -1.01 6.59 -8.19
C ASP A 343 -0.46 5.21 -7.79
N VAL A 344 -0.83 4.18 -8.55
CA VAL A 344 -0.48 2.77 -8.31
C VAL A 344 0.37 2.17 -9.45
N VAL A 345 1.23 1.20 -9.13
CA VAL A 345 1.89 0.36 -10.16
C VAL A 345 0.99 -0.77 -10.67
N ALA A 346 -0.02 -1.17 -9.90
CA ALA A 346 -1.00 -2.19 -10.26
C ALA A 346 -2.37 -1.80 -9.73
N ALA A 347 -3.45 -2.07 -10.45
CA ALA A 347 -4.79 -1.63 -10.08
C ALA A 347 -5.21 -2.06 -8.67
N VAL A 348 -4.81 -3.27 -8.24
CA VAL A 348 -5.04 -3.80 -6.88
C VAL A 348 -4.32 -3.04 -5.77
N GLY A 349 -3.42 -2.12 -6.12
CA GLY A 349 -2.72 -1.26 -5.18
C GLY A 349 -3.64 -0.23 -4.52
N ALA A 350 -4.80 0.06 -5.10
CA ALA A 350 -5.78 0.97 -4.52
C ALA A 350 -7.19 0.36 -4.58
N ASP A 351 -8.00 0.78 -3.61
CA ASP A 351 -9.43 0.50 -3.57
C ASP A 351 -10.14 0.99 -4.84
N GLU A 352 -11.21 0.32 -5.25
CA GLU A 352 -12.09 0.89 -6.26
C GLU A 352 -12.72 2.21 -5.78
N LEU A 353 -12.97 3.10 -6.73
CA LEU A 353 -13.72 4.32 -6.47
C LEU A 353 -15.20 4.04 -6.73
N ASP A 354 -15.97 3.85 -5.68
CA ASP A 354 -17.41 3.96 -5.69
C ASP A 354 -17.80 5.43 -5.61
N PHE A 355 -18.66 5.88 -6.51
CA PHE A 355 -19.08 7.29 -6.55
C PHE A 355 -20.54 7.48 -6.98
N SER A 356 -21.05 8.66 -6.66
CA SER A 356 -22.33 9.17 -7.12
C SER A 356 -22.16 10.57 -7.72
N ILE A 357 -22.96 10.86 -8.75
CA ILE A 357 -23.04 12.16 -9.41
C ILE A 357 -24.46 12.69 -9.21
N SER A 358 -24.57 13.94 -8.78
CA SER A 358 -25.84 14.64 -8.69
C SER A 358 -25.70 16.08 -9.17
N THR A 359 -26.78 16.62 -9.73
CA THR A 359 -26.83 17.99 -10.23
C THR A 359 -27.97 18.79 -9.60
N SER A 360 -27.87 20.11 -9.64
CA SER A 360 -28.93 21.03 -9.24
C SER A 360 -28.95 22.28 -10.11
N GLY A 361 -30.04 23.06 -10.04
CA GLY A 361 -30.23 24.27 -10.85
C GLY A 361 -30.58 23.92 -12.30
N SER A 362 -29.96 24.61 -13.25
CA SER A 362 -30.19 24.44 -14.70
C SER A 362 -29.39 23.28 -15.32
N ILE A 363 -29.13 22.22 -14.56
CA ILE A 363 -28.34 21.07 -14.98
C ILE A 363 -29.06 19.81 -14.54
N THR A 364 -29.16 18.84 -15.43
CA THR A 364 -29.80 17.55 -15.16
C THR A 364 -28.83 16.41 -15.44
N GLY A 365 -28.80 15.44 -14.53
CA GLY A 365 -27.93 14.27 -14.58
C GLY A 365 -27.82 13.68 -13.18
N ALA A 366 -27.99 12.37 -13.07
CA ALA A 366 -27.79 11.64 -11.82
C ALA A 366 -27.30 10.24 -12.15
N PHE A 367 -26.11 9.91 -11.66
CA PHE A 367 -25.42 8.67 -12.01
C PHE A 367 -24.71 8.11 -10.79
N ALA A 368 -24.30 6.85 -10.89
CA ALA A 368 -23.38 6.21 -9.97
C ALA A 368 -22.48 5.27 -10.77
N GLY A 369 -21.32 4.94 -10.22
CA GLY A 369 -20.35 4.08 -10.89
C GLY A 369 -19.28 3.58 -9.93
N VAL A 370 -18.51 2.63 -10.46
CA VAL A 370 -17.36 2.02 -9.80
C VAL A 370 -16.18 2.11 -10.77
N ALA A 371 -15.12 2.80 -10.38
CA ALA A 371 -13.93 2.98 -11.21
C ALA A 371 -12.70 2.35 -10.53
N ALA A 372 -12.12 1.33 -11.16
CA ALA A 372 -10.84 0.77 -10.72
C ALA A 372 -9.68 1.75 -11.03
N ALA A 373 -8.62 1.71 -10.22
CA ALA A 373 -7.38 2.40 -10.52
C ALA A 373 -6.79 1.94 -11.87
N LEU A 374 -6.07 2.83 -12.56
CA LEU A 374 -5.51 2.63 -13.91
C LEU A 374 -6.55 2.41 -15.03
N SER A 375 -7.86 2.47 -14.74
CA SER A 375 -8.89 2.48 -15.77
C SER A 375 -8.95 3.84 -16.48
N ALA A 376 -9.57 3.89 -17.67
CA ALA A 376 -9.79 5.15 -18.40
C ALA A 376 -10.84 6.05 -17.75
N GLY A 377 -11.48 5.62 -16.66
CA GLY A 377 -12.63 6.28 -16.07
C GLY A 377 -13.96 5.92 -16.72
N LEU A 378 -15.03 6.45 -16.14
CA LEU A 378 -16.41 6.31 -16.62
C LEU A 378 -16.93 7.65 -17.11
N SER A 379 -17.43 7.69 -18.34
CA SER A 379 -17.95 8.90 -18.97
C SER A 379 -19.47 8.99 -18.90
N TYR A 380 -19.97 10.20 -18.66
CA TYR A 380 -21.38 10.56 -18.51
C TYR A 380 -21.65 11.87 -19.24
N ASP A 381 -22.88 12.03 -19.73
CA ASP A 381 -23.35 13.26 -20.33
C ASP A 381 -24.32 13.97 -19.37
N LEU A 382 -24.00 15.22 -19.02
CA LEU A 382 -24.88 16.10 -18.26
C LEU A 382 -25.66 17.00 -19.23
N SER A 383 -26.95 17.18 -19.01
CA SER A 383 -27.77 18.06 -19.85
C SER A 383 -27.96 19.43 -19.22
N LEU A 384 -27.78 20.48 -20.03
CA LEU A 384 -27.96 21.88 -19.63
C LEU A 384 -29.37 22.37 -20.01
N ASP A 385 -30.09 22.99 -19.09
CA ASP A 385 -31.46 23.47 -19.33
C ASP A 385 -31.47 24.78 -20.14
N THR A 386 -31.68 24.62 -21.44
CA THR A 386 -31.81 25.70 -22.43
C THR A 386 -33.25 26.15 -22.68
N SER A 387 -34.22 25.74 -21.87
CA SER A 387 -35.65 26.00 -22.14
C SER A 387 -36.07 27.46 -21.97
N THR A 388 -35.33 28.25 -21.18
CA THR A 388 -35.67 29.65 -20.88
C THR A 388 -34.44 30.53 -21.08
N LEU A 389 -34.66 31.70 -21.69
CA LEU A 389 -33.62 32.69 -21.97
C LEU A 389 -32.98 33.27 -20.70
N GLY A 390 -31.75 33.75 -20.85
CA GLY A 390 -30.97 34.46 -19.84
C GLY A 390 -29.93 33.59 -19.14
N LEU A 391 -29.32 34.16 -18.12
CA LEU A 391 -28.29 33.48 -17.33
C LEU A 391 -28.85 32.25 -16.62
N ARG A 392 -28.11 31.15 -16.75
CA ARG A 392 -28.36 29.87 -16.12
C ARG A 392 -27.21 29.49 -15.23
N SER A 393 -27.52 28.77 -14.17
CA SER A 393 -26.52 28.26 -13.26
C SER A 393 -26.98 26.99 -12.59
N GLY A 394 -26.03 26.16 -12.22
CA GLY A 394 -26.26 24.99 -11.41
C GLY A 394 -24.99 24.51 -10.74
N MET A 395 -25.10 23.37 -10.08
CA MET A 395 -23.98 22.73 -9.41
C MET A 395 -23.92 21.27 -9.79
N LEU A 396 -22.76 20.83 -10.27
CA LEU A 396 -22.39 19.43 -10.36
C LEU A 396 -21.74 19.03 -9.04
N THR A 397 -22.21 17.95 -8.42
CA THR A 397 -21.62 17.33 -7.23
C THR A 397 -21.23 15.90 -7.54
N ILE A 398 -19.96 15.56 -7.31
CA ILE A 398 -19.44 14.19 -7.39
C ILE A 398 -19.00 13.82 -5.99
N SER A 399 -19.54 12.74 -5.45
CA SER A 399 -19.24 12.27 -4.08
C SER A 399 -18.74 10.84 -4.14
N SER A 400 -17.62 10.56 -3.50
CA SER A 400 -17.15 9.19 -3.26
C SER A 400 -17.96 8.54 -2.13
N LEU A 401 -18.19 7.24 -2.28
CA LEU A 401 -18.76 6.35 -1.28
C LEU A 401 -17.71 5.40 -0.68
N SER A 402 -16.52 5.34 -1.28
CA SER A 402 -15.39 4.51 -0.82
C SER A 402 -14.83 4.99 0.51
N GLN A 403 -14.39 4.05 1.34
CA GLN A 403 -13.81 4.34 2.64
C GLN A 403 -12.53 5.16 2.49
N ALA A 404 -12.43 6.26 3.25
CA ALA A 404 -11.24 7.10 3.34
C ALA A 404 -10.70 7.66 2.01
N ALA A 405 -11.54 7.69 0.95
CA ALA A 405 -11.13 8.21 -0.35
C ALA A 405 -10.66 9.66 -0.28
N GLU A 406 -9.57 9.96 -0.97
CA GLU A 406 -9.09 11.34 -1.10
C GLU A 406 -9.97 12.09 -2.12
N ASN A 407 -10.13 13.41 -1.90
CA ASN A 407 -11.03 14.26 -2.67
C ASN A 407 -12.49 13.76 -2.69
N SER A 408 -12.96 13.14 -1.60
CA SER A 408 -14.27 12.46 -1.52
C SER A 408 -15.51 13.30 -1.87
N LEU A 409 -15.37 14.61 -1.99
CA LEU A 409 -16.43 15.51 -2.46
C LEU A 409 -15.87 16.56 -3.41
N VAL A 410 -16.40 16.60 -4.63
CA VAL A 410 -16.13 17.62 -5.64
C VAL A 410 -17.42 18.39 -5.94
N GLN A 411 -17.35 19.72 -5.95
CA GLN A 411 -18.45 20.58 -6.32
C GLN A 411 -18.01 21.59 -7.38
N VAL A 412 -18.60 21.50 -8.57
CA VAL A 412 -18.28 22.36 -9.71
C VAL A 412 -19.47 23.27 -10.00
N PRO A 413 -19.36 24.59 -9.79
CA PRO A 413 -20.37 25.52 -10.25
C PRO A 413 -20.31 25.63 -11.78
N ILE A 414 -21.46 25.55 -12.43
CA ILE A 414 -21.59 25.67 -13.88
C ILE A 414 -22.51 26.85 -14.17
N SER A 415 -22.12 27.70 -15.12
CA SER A 415 -22.89 28.86 -15.56
C SER A 415 -22.77 29.05 -17.06
N PHE A 416 -23.88 29.36 -17.71
CA PHE A 416 -23.98 29.60 -19.15
C PHE A 416 -25.14 30.57 -19.41
N GLU A 417 -25.17 31.21 -20.58
CA GLU A 417 -26.30 32.05 -20.99
C GLU A 417 -27.12 31.36 -22.08
N VAL A 418 -28.44 31.35 -21.92
CA VAL A 418 -29.35 30.90 -22.97
C VAL A 418 -29.79 32.11 -23.78
N ILE A 419 -29.37 32.16 -25.04
CA ILE A 419 -29.69 33.23 -25.97
C ILE A 419 -30.82 32.81 -26.91
N ALA A 420 -31.49 33.78 -27.53
CA ALA A 420 -32.47 33.47 -28.56
C ALA A 420 -31.75 32.75 -29.71
N ALA A 421 -32.39 31.73 -30.30
CA ALA A 421 -31.86 31.06 -31.46
C ALA A 421 -31.63 32.06 -32.59
N ALA A 422 -30.47 32.00 -33.25
CA ALA A 422 -30.22 32.85 -34.40
C ALA A 422 -31.20 32.47 -35.53
N LEU A 423 -32.16 33.35 -35.82
CA LEU A 423 -33.01 33.18 -36.98
C LEU A 423 -32.15 33.43 -38.23
N ALA A 424 -32.04 32.44 -39.12
CA ALA A 424 -31.30 32.61 -40.37
C ALA A 424 -31.91 33.79 -41.17
N GLY A 425 -31.16 34.88 -41.27
CA GLY A 425 -31.60 36.13 -41.92
C GLY A 425 -32.06 37.24 -40.97
N ASP A 426 -31.98 37.05 -39.65
CA ASP A 426 -32.18 38.08 -38.61
C ASP A 426 -30.83 38.76 -38.32
N TYR A 427 -30.42 39.67 -39.21
CA TYR A 427 -29.14 40.37 -39.10
C TYR A 427 -29.17 41.48 -38.04
N ASN A 428 -30.36 41.93 -37.61
CA ASN A 428 -30.50 42.94 -36.57
C ASN A 428 -30.70 42.33 -35.16
N SER A 429 -30.84 41.00 -35.08
CA SER A 429 -31.00 40.20 -33.86
C SER A 429 -32.23 40.58 -33.02
N ASP A 430 -33.33 41.01 -33.65
CA ASP A 430 -34.58 41.38 -32.97
C ASP A 430 -35.55 40.20 -32.75
N GLY A 431 -35.16 38.99 -33.18
CA GLY A 431 -35.95 37.78 -33.07
C GLY A 431 -37.00 37.64 -34.17
N ARG A 432 -36.86 38.36 -35.28
CA ARG A 432 -37.68 38.24 -36.50
C ARG A 432 -36.79 38.28 -37.73
N VAL A 433 -37.21 37.59 -38.80
CA VAL A 433 -36.63 37.78 -40.13
C VAL A 433 -37.58 38.68 -40.91
N ASP A 434 -37.22 39.94 -41.05
CA ASP A 434 -37.99 40.94 -41.78
C ASP A 434 -37.12 41.83 -42.68
N ALA A 435 -37.71 42.90 -43.22
CA ALA A 435 -36.99 43.77 -44.16
C ALA A 435 -35.87 44.59 -43.50
N ALA A 436 -35.93 44.82 -42.18
CA ALA A 436 -34.95 45.57 -41.43
C ALA A 436 -33.63 44.81 -41.25
N ASP A 437 -33.59 43.52 -41.57
CA ASP A 437 -32.38 42.71 -41.55
C ASP A 437 -31.50 42.89 -42.80
N TYR A 438 -32.06 43.41 -43.89
CA TYR A 438 -31.36 43.50 -45.19
C TYR A 438 -31.06 44.94 -45.61
N THR A 439 -31.14 45.88 -44.67
CA THR A 439 -30.89 47.32 -44.83
C THR A 439 -29.82 47.77 -43.87
#